data_AF-A0A5D2IUW4-F1
#
_entry.id   AF-A0A5D2IUW4-F1
#
_cell.length_a   1.000
_cell.length_b   1.000
_cell.length_c   1.000
_cell.angle_alpha   90.00
_cell.angle_beta   90.00
_cell.angle_gamma   90.00
#
_symmetry.space_group_name_H-M   'P 1'
#
loop_
_entity.id
_entity.type
_entity.pdbx_description
1 polymer ?
#
loop_
_entity_poly.entity_id
_entity_poly.type
_entity_poly.pdbx_seq_one_letter_code
_entity_poly.pdbx_strand_id
1 'polypeptide(L)'
;MCISHDSMHKRLATGGKKKAWRKKRKYELGRQSANPKLSTNKTAVTRKTRILDVVYNASNSKLVRTQTLLKRAIDQVDAALFKQWYLQHYGLDIGRKSSSSQERRRGETGTEEAKKSNHVMRKLEKQQRYRGLVVGLHLFAA
;
A
#
# COMPACT_ATOMS: atom_id res chain seq x y z
N MET A 1 -12.31 -23.69 27.00
CA MET A 1 -12.21 -22.83 25.81
C MET A 1 -11.73 -21.45 26.22
N CYS A 2 -10.65 -20.94 25.61
CA CYS A 2 -9.95 -19.71 26.03
C CYS A 2 -10.76 -18.44 25.68
N ILE A 3 -10.83 -18.06 24.40
CA ILE A 3 -11.52 -16.84 23.92
C ILE A 3 -12.95 -17.15 23.46
N SER A 4 -13.92 -16.30 23.80
CA SER A 4 -15.34 -16.46 23.40
C SER A 4 -15.98 -15.16 22.93
N HIS A 5 -16.77 -15.21 21.86
CA HIS A 5 -17.54 -14.11 21.27
C HIS A 5 -19.03 -14.16 21.68
N ASP A 6 -19.32 -14.36 22.96
CA ASP A 6 -20.68 -14.28 23.50
C ASP A 6 -20.95 -12.90 24.12
N SER A 7 -22.21 -12.52 24.33
CA SER A 7 -22.57 -11.25 25.00
C SER A 7 -22.96 -11.43 26.48
N MET A 8 -22.91 -12.68 26.98
CA MET A 8 -23.36 -13.03 28.33
C MET A 8 -22.33 -12.65 29.40
N HIS A 9 -21.04 -12.62 29.05
CA HIS A 9 -20.00 -12.12 29.94
C HIS A 9 -20.00 -10.59 30.10
N LYS A 10 -20.75 -9.85 29.26
CA LYS A 10 -20.90 -8.38 29.34
C LYS A 10 -22.09 -8.01 30.23
N ARG A 11 -22.02 -6.85 30.90
CA ARG A 11 -23.12 -6.29 31.71
C ARG A 11 -24.32 -5.88 30.85
N LEU A 12 -25.48 -5.71 31.48
CA LEU A 12 -26.67 -5.11 30.87
C LEU A 12 -26.46 -3.60 30.67
N ALA A 13 -27.28 -2.98 29.82
CA ALA A 13 -27.26 -1.52 29.61
C ALA A 13 -27.54 -0.74 30.92
N THR A 14 -28.38 -1.30 31.80
CA THR A 14 -28.65 -0.79 33.14
C THR A 14 -27.49 -0.99 34.13
N GLY A 15 -26.39 -1.63 33.71
CA GLY A 15 -25.23 -1.94 34.56
C GLY A 15 -25.35 -3.25 35.36
N GLY A 16 -26.51 -3.91 35.35
CA GLY A 16 -26.75 -5.17 36.05
C GLY A 16 -25.89 -6.33 35.52
N LYS A 17 -25.50 -7.25 36.42
CA LYS A 17 -24.76 -8.48 36.07
C LYS A 17 -25.71 -9.50 35.45
N LYS A 18 -25.38 -10.03 34.26
CA LYS A 18 -26.12 -11.14 33.64
C LYS A 18 -25.79 -12.46 34.33
N LYS A 19 -26.81 -13.29 34.59
CA LYS A 19 -26.62 -14.66 35.09
C LYS A 19 -26.18 -15.58 33.94
N ALA A 20 -25.09 -16.32 34.13
CA ALA A 20 -24.66 -17.35 33.19
C ALA A 20 -25.55 -18.59 33.34
N TRP A 21 -26.40 -18.85 32.36
CA TRP A 21 -27.34 -19.99 32.36
C TRP A 21 -26.79 -21.23 31.63
N ARG A 22 -25.70 -21.07 30.86
CA ARG A 22 -25.05 -22.15 30.13
C ARG A 22 -23.53 -22.00 30.13
N LYS A 23 -22.84 -23.13 29.91
CA LYS A 23 -21.40 -23.17 29.67
C LYS A 23 -21.06 -22.68 28.25
N LYS A 24 -19.79 -22.30 28.04
CA LYS A 24 -19.23 -21.84 26.75
C LYS A 24 -19.43 -22.91 25.65
N ARG A 25 -19.85 -22.50 24.45
CA ARG A 25 -20.17 -23.39 23.33
C ARG A 25 -19.16 -23.25 22.19
N LYS A 26 -18.96 -24.35 21.44
CA LYS A 26 -17.97 -24.45 20.34
C LYS A 26 -18.14 -23.36 19.26
N TYR A 27 -19.38 -22.99 18.95
CA TYR A 27 -19.70 -21.99 17.91
C TYR A 27 -19.40 -20.54 18.34
N GLU A 28 -19.15 -20.26 19.62
CA GLU A 28 -18.80 -18.92 20.11
C GLU A 28 -17.28 -18.75 20.26
N LEU A 29 -16.48 -19.68 19.74
CA LEU A 29 -15.03 -19.68 19.94
C LEU A 29 -14.37 -18.54 19.15
N GLY A 30 -13.58 -17.71 19.83
CA GLY A 30 -12.68 -16.77 19.20
C GLY A 30 -11.35 -17.42 18.80
N ARG A 31 -10.70 -16.86 17.78
CA ARG A 31 -9.36 -17.27 17.31
C ARG A 31 -8.37 -16.12 17.51
N GLN A 32 -7.08 -16.45 17.60
CA GLN A 32 -6.02 -15.44 17.60
C GLN A 32 -5.99 -14.71 16.25
N SER A 33 -5.61 -13.44 16.26
CA SER A 33 -5.54 -12.61 15.06
C SER A 33 -4.49 -13.14 14.08
N ALA A 34 -4.83 -13.18 12.79
CA ALA A 34 -4.00 -13.79 11.74
C ALA A 34 -3.00 -12.82 11.05
N ASN A 35 -3.01 -11.52 11.36
CA ASN A 35 -2.11 -10.48 10.83
C ASN A 35 -1.68 -10.66 9.35
N PRO A 36 -2.61 -10.51 8.39
CA PRO A 36 -2.37 -10.79 6.96
C PRO A 36 -1.62 -9.68 6.22
N LYS A 37 -1.03 -10.01 5.05
CA LYS A 37 -0.34 -9.09 4.11
C LYS A 37 -1.20 -8.79 2.88
N LEU A 38 -1.08 -7.60 2.28
CA LEU A 38 -1.97 -7.12 1.21
C LEU A 38 -1.30 -6.98 -0.17
N SER A 39 -2.14 -6.99 -1.21
CA SER A 39 -1.90 -6.53 -2.58
C SER A 39 -2.86 -5.39 -2.92
N THR A 40 -2.53 -4.52 -3.88
CA THR A 40 -3.35 -3.35 -4.25
C THR A 40 -3.23 -2.96 -5.73
N ASN A 41 -4.36 -2.50 -6.30
CA ASN A 41 -4.52 -2.04 -7.69
C ASN A 41 -5.18 -0.65 -7.65
N LYS A 42 -4.65 0.33 -8.37
CA LYS A 42 -5.30 1.66 -8.56
C LYS A 42 -5.09 2.24 -9.96
N THR A 43 -3.99 1.91 -10.63
CA THR A 43 -3.98 1.64 -12.07
C THR A 43 -4.36 0.17 -12.24
N ALA A 44 -4.92 -0.26 -13.39
CA ALA A 44 -5.16 -1.69 -13.67
C ALA A 44 -3.85 -2.49 -13.85
N VAL A 45 -2.80 -2.13 -13.12
CA VAL A 45 -1.52 -2.80 -13.05
C VAL A 45 -1.14 -2.89 -11.59
N THR A 46 -1.28 -4.09 -11.06
CA THR A 46 -0.79 -4.46 -9.73
C THR A 46 0.45 -5.31 -9.89
N ARG A 47 1.46 -4.98 -9.08
CA ARG A 47 2.69 -5.74 -8.99
C ARG A 47 2.95 -6.10 -7.54
N LYS A 48 3.54 -7.28 -7.31
CA LYS A 48 3.95 -7.70 -5.97
C LYS A 48 5.14 -6.85 -5.55
N THR A 49 4.96 -5.96 -4.59
CA THR A 49 6.01 -5.11 -4.03
C THR A 49 6.31 -5.48 -2.59
N ARG A 50 7.50 -5.09 -2.14
CA ARG A 50 7.86 -5.19 -0.73
C ARG A 50 7.24 -4.02 0.03
N ILE A 51 6.67 -4.34 1.18
CA ILE A 51 6.33 -3.35 2.20
C ILE A 51 7.62 -3.00 2.94
N LEU A 52 7.89 -1.72 3.11
CA LEU A 52 9.05 -1.21 3.83
C LEU A 52 8.70 -1.10 5.31
N ASP A 53 7.84 -0.13 5.64
CA ASP A 53 7.48 0.19 7.02
C ASP A 53 6.00 0.54 7.15
N VAL A 54 5.44 0.30 8.33
CA VAL A 54 4.11 0.80 8.73
C VAL A 54 4.30 2.21 9.28
N VAL A 55 3.66 3.21 8.69
CA VAL A 55 3.85 4.63 9.05
C VAL A 55 2.81 5.08 10.06
N TYR A 56 1.54 4.66 9.88
CA TYR A 56 0.45 5.10 10.73
C TYR A 56 -0.66 4.07 10.84
N ASN A 57 -1.27 3.99 12.03
CA ASN A 57 -2.49 3.24 12.26
C ASN A 57 -3.41 4.07 13.17
N ALA A 58 -4.66 4.28 12.74
CA ALA A 58 -5.63 5.09 13.46
C ALA A 58 -6.07 4.46 14.80
N SER A 59 -6.13 3.13 14.88
CA SER A 59 -6.70 2.45 16.06
C SER A 59 -5.73 2.34 17.23
N ASN A 60 -4.43 2.20 16.95
CA ASN A 60 -3.41 2.03 17.99
C ASN A 60 -2.01 2.33 17.43
N SER A 61 -1.32 3.32 18.00
CA SER A 61 0.03 3.72 17.59
C SER A 61 1.13 2.72 17.98
N LYS A 62 0.89 1.84 18.97
CA LYS A 62 1.85 0.78 19.32
C LYS A 62 2.09 -0.19 18.16
N LEU A 63 1.09 -0.37 17.30
CA LEU A 63 1.17 -1.26 16.13
C LEU A 63 2.09 -0.73 15.03
N VAL A 64 2.37 0.58 15.04
CA VAL A 64 3.38 1.22 14.17
C VAL A 64 4.78 0.82 14.65
N ARG A 65 5.01 0.82 15.97
CA ARG A 65 6.30 0.44 16.57
C ARG A 65 6.65 -1.03 16.36
N THR A 66 5.64 -1.91 16.37
CA THR A 66 5.80 -3.34 16.15
C THR A 66 5.65 -3.75 14.68
N GLN A 67 5.56 -2.77 13.76
CA GLN A 67 5.38 -2.99 12.31
C GLN A 67 4.28 -4.01 12.00
N THR A 68 3.14 -3.90 12.70
CA THR A 68 2.03 -4.84 12.58
C THR A 68 0.98 -4.32 11.60
N LEU A 69 0.69 -5.13 10.58
CA LEU A 69 -0.23 -4.77 9.51
C LEU A 69 -1.68 -5.09 9.92
N LEU A 70 -2.50 -4.04 9.97
CA LEU A 70 -3.93 -4.13 10.20
C LEU A 70 -4.69 -3.47 9.04
N LYS A 71 -5.99 -3.79 8.95
CA LYS A 71 -6.88 -3.14 7.98
C LYS A 71 -6.87 -1.62 8.21
N ARG A 72 -6.63 -0.86 7.12
CA ARG A 72 -6.53 0.62 7.10
C ARG A 72 -5.26 1.21 7.73
N ALA A 73 -4.22 0.41 7.97
CA ALA A 73 -2.89 0.98 8.21
C ALA A 73 -2.39 1.73 6.96
N ILE A 74 -1.58 2.77 7.19
CA ILE A 74 -0.88 3.51 6.14
C ILE A 74 0.57 3.06 6.18
N ASP A 75 1.02 2.51 5.05
CA ASP A 75 2.31 1.84 4.93
C ASP A 75 3.15 2.47 3.82
N GLN A 76 4.47 2.41 3.97
CA GLN A 76 5.42 2.77 2.93
C GLN A 76 5.76 1.54 2.09
N VAL A 77 5.63 1.67 0.76
CA VAL A 77 5.82 0.57 -0.20
C VAL A 77 6.99 0.89 -1.12
N ASP A 78 7.76 -0.12 -1.50
CA ASP A 78 8.83 0.03 -2.50
C ASP A 78 8.26 0.45 -3.87
N ALA A 79 8.89 1.48 -4.45
CA ALA A 79 8.50 2.08 -5.71
C ALA A 79 9.23 1.49 -6.94
N ALA A 80 10.28 0.68 -6.76
CA ALA A 80 11.15 0.25 -7.87
C ALA A 80 10.38 -0.40 -9.03
N LEU A 81 9.47 -1.33 -8.71
CA LEU A 81 8.67 -2.04 -9.71
C LEU A 81 7.67 -1.14 -10.46
N PHE A 82 7.23 -0.05 -9.82
CA PHE A 82 6.35 0.94 -10.44
C PHE A 82 7.13 1.94 -11.29
N LYS A 83 8.35 2.33 -10.89
CA LYS A 83 9.26 3.16 -11.69
C LYS A 83 9.64 2.46 -12.99
N GLN A 84 10.02 1.17 -12.92
CA GLN A 84 10.34 0.39 -14.11
C GLN A 84 9.14 0.25 -15.05
N TRP A 85 7.95 -0.02 -14.51
CA TRP A 85 6.74 -0.09 -15.31
C TRP A 85 6.45 1.24 -16.03
N TYR A 86 6.59 2.36 -15.32
CA TYR A 86 6.36 3.69 -15.89
C TYR A 86 7.37 4.03 -16.99
N LEU A 87 8.65 3.69 -16.78
CA LEU A 87 9.70 3.82 -17.78
C LEU A 87 9.37 3.01 -19.03
N GLN A 88 8.92 1.77 -18.89
CA GLN A 88 8.54 0.93 -20.02
C GLN A 88 7.30 1.45 -20.76
N HIS A 89 6.30 1.98 -20.04
CA HIS A 89 5.02 2.35 -20.62
C HIS A 89 5.03 3.76 -21.22
N TYR A 90 5.73 4.70 -20.60
CA TYR A 90 5.76 6.10 -21.00
C TYR A 90 7.14 6.58 -21.49
N GLY A 91 8.19 5.76 -21.38
CA GLY A 91 9.55 6.12 -21.80
C GLY A 91 10.22 7.17 -20.93
N LEU A 92 9.74 7.37 -19.70
CA LEU A 92 10.13 8.48 -18.83
C LEU A 92 10.62 7.97 -17.48
N ASP A 93 11.80 8.43 -17.07
CA ASP A 93 12.36 8.13 -15.77
C ASP A 93 11.76 9.03 -14.69
N ILE A 94 10.82 8.49 -13.91
CA ILE A 94 10.32 9.18 -12.70
C ILE A 94 11.29 9.00 -11.54
N GLY A 95 11.60 10.10 -10.85
CA GLY A 95 12.28 10.07 -9.55
C GLY A 95 13.72 10.55 -9.57
N ARG A 96 14.18 11.19 -10.66
CA ARG A 96 15.41 12.00 -10.65
C ARG A 96 15.13 13.31 -9.93
N LYS A 97 15.77 13.56 -8.79
CA LYS A 97 15.62 14.81 -8.04
C LYS A 97 16.51 15.86 -8.70
N SER A 98 15.94 16.98 -9.15
CA SER A 98 16.67 18.04 -9.84
C SER A 98 17.48 18.87 -8.84
N SER A 99 18.73 18.48 -8.57
CA SER A 99 19.86 19.36 -8.22
C SER A 99 21.05 18.54 -7.70
N SER A 100 22.21 18.71 -8.35
CA SER A 100 23.59 18.45 -7.90
C SER A 100 24.10 17.05 -7.51
N SER A 101 23.30 16.11 -7.01
CA SER A 101 23.84 14.84 -6.46
C SER A 101 23.92 13.66 -7.44
N GLN A 102 23.40 13.81 -8.66
CA GLN A 102 23.17 12.69 -9.60
C GLN A 102 24.23 12.55 -10.72
N GLU A 103 25.18 13.47 -10.83
CA GLU A 103 26.20 13.47 -11.90
C GLU A 103 27.21 12.30 -11.78
N ARG A 104 27.38 11.70 -10.59
CA ARG A 104 28.42 10.68 -10.31
C ARG A 104 27.99 9.21 -10.37
N ARG A 105 26.71 8.90 -10.62
CA ARG A 105 26.22 7.50 -10.85
C ARG A 105 25.86 7.26 -12.32
N ARG A 106 26.45 8.04 -13.22
CA ARG A 106 26.06 8.18 -14.63
C ARG A 106 26.50 7.01 -15.54
N GLY A 107 27.08 5.94 -15.00
CA GLY A 107 27.83 4.95 -15.78
C GLY A 107 27.16 3.63 -16.17
N GLU A 108 26.08 3.16 -15.53
CA GLU A 108 25.75 1.71 -15.62
C GLU A 108 24.28 1.32 -15.85
N THR A 109 23.37 2.25 -16.13
CA THR A 109 22.00 1.88 -16.54
C THR A 109 21.51 2.71 -17.71
N GLY A 110 22.36 2.84 -18.73
CA GLY A 110 21.90 3.20 -20.07
C GLY A 110 21.28 1.96 -20.73
N THR A 111 20.01 1.66 -20.46
CA THR A 111 19.27 0.81 -21.40
C THR A 111 19.17 1.58 -22.70
N GLU A 112 19.91 1.09 -23.69
CA GLU A 112 19.99 1.56 -25.07
C GLU A 112 18.61 2.01 -25.57
N GLU A 113 18.56 3.21 -26.15
CA GLU A 113 17.38 3.68 -26.87
C GLU A 113 17.21 2.83 -28.14
N ALA A 114 16.53 1.69 -27.98
CA ALA A 114 16.16 0.85 -29.10
C ALA A 114 15.33 1.68 -30.10
N LYS A 115 15.73 1.72 -31.38
CA LYS A 115 15.01 2.42 -32.44
C LYS A 115 13.56 1.90 -32.52
N LYS A 116 12.59 2.76 -32.19
CA LYS A 116 11.15 2.41 -32.22
C LYS A 116 10.53 2.82 -33.56
N SER A 117 9.50 2.09 -33.98
CA SER A 117 8.75 2.42 -35.20
C SER A 117 7.93 3.71 -35.03
N ASN A 118 7.68 4.43 -36.15
CA ASN A 118 6.94 5.69 -36.15
C ASN A 118 5.54 5.60 -35.51
N HIS A 119 4.89 4.44 -35.60
CA HIS A 119 3.58 4.20 -34.99
C HIS A 119 3.66 4.14 -33.45
N VAL A 120 4.73 3.56 -32.90
CA VAL A 120 4.98 3.51 -31.45
C VAL A 120 5.30 4.89 -30.91
N MET A 121 6.07 5.70 -31.64
CA MET A 121 6.37 7.09 -31.28
C MET A 121 5.11 7.94 -31.16
N ARG A 122 4.21 7.87 -32.14
CA ARG A 122 2.93 8.60 -32.12
C ARG A 122 2.01 8.16 -30.97
N LYS A 123 2.03 6.87 -30.60
CA LYS A 123 1.28 6.34 -29.45
C LYS A 123 1.82 6.88 -28.13
N LEU A 124 3.15 6.91 -27.95
CA LEU A 124 3.80 7.47 -26.75
C LEU A 124 3.50 8.96 -26.60
N GLU A 125 3.59 9.73 -27.70
CA GLU A 125 3.28 11.16 -27.69
C GLU A 125 1.82 11.44 -27.29
N LYS A 126 0.86 10.67 -27.83
CA LYS A 126 -0.56 10.77 -27.43
C LYS A 126 -0.75 10.47 -25.95
N GLN A 127 -0.05 9.48 -25.40
CA GLN A 127 -0.11 9.15 -23.98
C GLN A 127 0.52 10.22 -23.08
N GLN A 128 1.58 10.89 -23.54
CA GLN A 128 2.20 12.01 -22.82
C GLN A 128 1.27 13.22 -22.68
N ARG A 129 0.35 13.44 -23.62
CA ARG A 129 -0.64 14.54 -23.53
C ARG A 129 -1.65 14.35 -22.39
N TYR A 130 -2.04 13.12 -22.06
CA TYR A 130 -2.95 12.82 -20.94
C TYR A 130 -2.29 12.94 -19.55
N ARG A 131 -0.98 13.21 -19.50
CA ARG A 131 -0.18 13.31 -18.26
C ARG A 131 -0.54 14.52 -17.38
N GLY A 132 -0.95 15.64 -17.99
CA GLY A 132 -1.12 16.93 -17.30
C GLY A 132 -2.16 16.91 -16.17
N LEU A 133 -3.15 16.02 -16.22
CA LEU A 133 -4.20 15.91 -15.22
C LEU A 133 -3.78 15.16 -13.94
N VAL A 134 -2.69 14.37 -13.98
CA VAL A 134 -2.31 13.47 -12.87
C VAL A 134 -1.20 14.05 -11.99
N VAL A 135 -0.33 14.90 -12.55
CA VAL A 135 0.84 15.45 -11.82
C VAL A 135 0.47 16.70 -11.00
N GLY A 136 -0.57 17.45 -11.38
CA GLY A 136 -0.99 18.70 -10.72
C GLY A 136 -1.47 18.54 -9.27
N LEU A 137 -1.93 17.36 -8.86
CA LEU A 137 -2.38 17.11 -7.48
C LEU A 137 -1.26 16.75 -6.50
N HIS A 138 -0.05 16.44 -6.98
CA HIS A 138 1.09 16.11 -6.13
C HIS A 138 1.90 17.33 -5.67
N LEU A 139 1.57 18.54 -6.13
CA LEU A 139 2.31 19.77 -5.84
C LEU A 139 1.62 20.73 -4.85
N PHE A 140 0.43 20.40 -4.34
CA PHE A 140 -0.34 21.27 -3.42
C PHE A 140 -0.47 20.74 -1.98
N ALA A 141 0.26 19.67 -1.63
CA ALA A 141 0.38 19.18 -0.27
C ALA A 141 1.86 19.23 0.15
N ALA A 142 2.35 20.44 0.39
CA ALA A 142 3.51 20.72 1.23
C ALA A 142 3.01 21.51 2.44
#